data_AF-A0A4S4B3U2-F1
#
_entry.id   AF-A0A4S4B3U2-F1
#
_cell.length_a   1.000
_cell.length_b   1.000
_cell.length_c   1.000
_cell.angle_alpha   90.00
_cell.angle_beta   90.00
_cell.angle_gamma   90.00
#
_symmetry.space_group_name_H-M   'P 1'
#
loop_
_entity.id
_entity.type
_entity.pdbx_description
1 polymer ?
#
loop_
_entity_poly.entity_id
_entity_poly.type
_entity_poly.pdbx_seq_one_letter_code
_entity_poly.pdbx_strand_id
1 'polypeptide(L)'
;MHPTIRLLATLCAGAALLGPAPVHAESPGALEQAVRDLGQLNGVALACRQGALSARMRSLMIEVAPKERGVGEYFEEATSEAFLEMGRNGSECPDGRTLAERIEGVRQALLQAVGGQP
;
A
#
# COMPACT_ATOMS: atom_id res chain seq x y z
N MET A 1 -16.80 -69.41 -33.21
CA MET A 1 -16.19 -68.76 -34.38
C MET A 1 -15.79 -67.36 -33.94
N HIS A 2 -14.49 -67.09 -33.72
CA HIS A 2 -13.98 -65.74 -33.43
C HIS A 2 -13.95 -64.92 -34.73
N PRO A 3 -13.94 -63.58 -34.66
CA PRO A 3 -12.62 -62.95 -34.75
C PRO A 3 -12.46 -61.60 -33.99
N THR A 4 -11.18 -61.30 -33.73
CA THR A 4 -10.51 -59.97 -33.75
C THR A 4 -10.70 -58.95 -32.63
N ILE A 5 -9.73 -59.01 -31.70
CA ILE A 5 -8.88 -57.93 -31.15
C ILE A 5 -8.96 -56.59 -31.92
N ARG A 6 -9.18 -55.49 -31.18
CA ARG A 6 -8.45 -54.22 -31.36
C ARG A 6 -8.15 -53.57 -30.01
N LEU A 7 -6.87 -53.52 -29.70
CA LEU A 7 -6.25 -52.73 -28.65
C LEU A 7 -6.41 -51.24 -29.00
N LEU A 8 -6.99 -50.44 -28.11
CA LEU A 8 -6.95 -48.97 -28.19
C LEU A 8 -6.50 -48.43 -26.84
N ALA A 9 -5.20 -48.15 -26.78
CA ALA A 9 -4.60 -47.33 -25.75
C ALA A 9 -4.97 -45.86 -26.00
N THR A 10 -5.45 -45.15 -24.98
CA THR A 10 -5.23 -43.69 -24.90
C THR A 10 -5.27 -43.22 -23.45
N LEU A 11 -4.09 -42.79 -22.99
CA LEU A 11 -3.85 -41.94 -21.82
C LEU A 11 -4.68 -40.65 -21.90
N CYS A 12 -5.21 -40.18 -20.76
CA CYS A 12 -5.26 -38.76 -20.44
C CYS A 12 -5.42 -38.59 -18.92
N ALA A 13 -4.28 -38.48 -18.24
CA ALA A 13 -4.18 -37.91 -16.91
C ALA A 13 -4.30 -36.37 -17.00
N GLY A 14 -4.88 -35.75 -15.97
CA GLY A 14 -4.71 -34.31 -15.71
C GLY A 14 -5.97 -33.46 -15.83
N ALA A 15 -6.95 -33.67 -14.95
CA ALA A 15 -7.92 -32.61 -14.65
C ALA A 15 -7.24 -31.59 -13.71
N ALA A 16 -6.54 -30.62 -14.29
CA ALA A 16 -6.03 -29.46 -13.57
C ALA A 16 -7.23 -28.59 -13.15
N LEU A 17 -7.54 -28.59 -11.86
CA LEU A 17 -8.43 -27.62 -11.23
C LEU A 17 -7.78 -26.23 -11.29
N LEU A 18 -8.00 -25.47 -12.38
CA LEU A 18 -7.78 -24.02 -12.36
C LEU A 18 -8.91 -23.39 -11.55
N GLY A 19 -8.66 -23.17 -10.25
CA GLY A 19 -9.47 -22.24 -9.46
C GLY A 19 -9.16 -20.80 -9.90
N PRO A 20 -10.15 -19.90 -10.01
CA PRO A 20 -9.89 -18.49 -10.25
C PRO A 20 -9.10 -17.92 -9.07
N ALA A 21 -7.95 -17.31 -9.33
CA ALA A 21 -7.25 -16.50 -8.34
C ALA A 21 -8.18 -15.34 -7.90
N PRO A 22 -8.20 -14.97 -6.62
CA PRO A 22 -8.94 -13.81 -6.17
C PRO A 22 -8.35 -12.57 -6.85
N VAL A 23 -9.11 -11.97 -7.76
CA VAL A 23 -8.88 -10.59 -8.20
C VAL A 23 -9.29 -9.73 -7.02
N HIS A 24 -8.32 -9.29 -6.22
CA HIS A 24 -8.56 -8.19 -5.28
C HIS A 24 -8.89 -6.97 -6.14
N ALA A 25 -10.13 -6.51 -6.05
CA ALA A 25 -10.51 -5.23 -6.64
C ALA A 25 -9.82 -4.14 -5.82
N GLU A 26 -8.70 -3.63 -6.30
CA GLU A 26 -8.15 -2.37 -5.81
C GLU A 26 -9.20 -1.28 -6.04
N SER A 27 -9.62 -0.61 -4.96
CA SER A 27 -10.47 0.57 -5.07
C SER A 27 -9.74 1.62 -5.91
N PRO A 28 -10.34 2.16 -6.98
CA PRO A 28 -9.75 3.26 -7.73
C PRO A 28 -9.32 4.38 -6.77
N GLY A 29 -8.05 4.77 -6.82
CA GLY A 29 -7.48 5.83 -5.96
C GLY A 29 -6.98 5.37 -4.58
N ALA A 30 -7.01 4.08 -4.24
CA ALA A 30 -6.49 3.59 -2.96
C ALA A 30 -5.02 3.99 -2.71
N LEU A 31 -4.18 3.94 -3.75
CA LEU A 31 -2.79 4.36 -3.68
C LEU A 31 -2.65 5.84 -3.38
N GLU A 32 -3.34 6.70 -4.14
CA GLU A 32 -3.31 8.15 -3.91
C GLU A 32 -3.72 8.48 -2.48
N GLN A 33 -4.81 7.88 -1.99
CA GLN A 33 -5.28 8.12 -0.64
C GLN A 33 -4.25 7.70 0.41
N ALA A 34 -3.68 6.49 0.32
CA ALA A 34 -2.68 6.02 1.28
C ALA A 34 -1.43 6.91 1.29
N VAL A 35 -1.03 7.42 0.12
CA VAL A 35 0.11 8.34 -0.03
C VAL A 35 -0.19 9.72 0.55
N ARG A 36 -1.40 10.24 0.33
CA ARG A 36 -1.87 11.50 0.95
C ARG A 36 -1.94 11.38 2.46
N ASP A 37 -2.47 10.29 2.99
CA ASP A 37 -2.51 10.03 4.45
C ASP A 37 -1.10 10.00 5.06
N LEU A 38 -0.14 9.37 4.35
CA LEU A 38 1.26 9.35 4.76
C LEU A 38 1.87 10.75 4.76
N GLY A 39 1.56 11.56 3.75
CA GLY A 39 1.95 12.96 3.66
C GLY A 39 1.38 13.79 4.81
N GLN A 40 0.09 13.65 5.12
CA GLN A 40 -0.55 14.35 6.23
C GLN A 40 0.15 14.07 7.57
N LEU A 41 0.41 12.79 7.88
CA LEU A 41 1.14 12.41 9.10
C LEU A 41 2.56 12.99 9.12
N ASN A 42 3.22 13.10 7.96
CA ASN A 42 4.54 13.71 7.85
C ASN A 42 4.51 15.22 8.12
N GLY A 43 3.50 15.93 7.61
CA GLY A 43 3.29 17.35 7.93
C GLY A 43 3.11 17.58 9.44
N VAL A 44 2.29 16.74 10.10
CA VAL A 44 2.12 16.76 11.56
C VAL A 44 3.44 16.50 12.28
N ALA A 45 4.18 15.45 11.89
CA ALA A 45 5.46 15.12 12.51
C ALA A 45 6.49 16.26 12.40
N LEU A 46 6.54 16.93 11.25
CA LEU A 46 7.40 18.09 11.03
C LEU A 46 7.02 19.28 11.92
N ALA A 47 5.73 19.63 11.96
CA ALA A 47 5.23 20.72 12.82
C ALA A 47 5.53 20.45 14.29
N CYS A 48 5.48 19.18 14.70
CA CYS A 48 5.74 18.72 16.05
C CYS A 48 7.21 18.42 16.37
N ARG A 49 8.15 18.71 15.44
CA ARG A 49 9.59 18.44 15.58
C ARG A 49 9.94 16.97 15.86
N GLN A 50 9.10 16.04 15.41
CA GLN A 50 9.31 14.60 15.53
C GLN A 50 10.11 14.06 14.32
N GLY A 51 11.36 14.53 14.18
CA GLY A 51 12.18 14.31 12.98
C GLY A 51 12.42 12.84 12.62
N ALA A 52 12.56 11.96 13.63
CA ALA A 52 12.73 10.52 13.39
C ALA A 52 11.50 9.89 12.71
N LEU A 53 10.28 10.31 13.09
CA LEU A 53 9.05 9.82 12.46
C LEU A 53 8.86 10.40 11.06
N SER A 54 9.20 11.66 10.85
CA SER A 54 9.24 12.26 9.50
C SER A 54 10.19 11.51 8.56
N ALA A 55 11.40 11.19 9.03
CA ALA A 55 12.34 10.39 8.26
C ALA A 55 11.77 9.00 7.93
N ARG A 56 11.10 8.34 8.88
CA ARG A 56 10.46 7.03 8.64
C ARG A 56 9.43 7.09 7.52
N MET A 57 8.57 8.11 7.47
CA MET A 57 7.56 8.24 6.42
C MET A 57 8.18 8.49 5.04
N ARG A 58 9.25 9.29 4.97
CA ARG A 58 10.02 9.45 3.71
C ARG A 58 10.66 8.15 3.27
N SER A 59 11.20 7.35 4.20
CA SER A 59 11.71 6.01 3.89
C SER A 59 10.60 5.11 3.34
N LEU A 60 9.37 5.15 3.88
CA LEU A 60 8.25 4.37 3.35
C LEU A 60 7.90 4.76 1.90
N MET A 61 7.97 6.04 1.53
CA MET A 61 7.82 6.47 0.12
C MET A 61 8.92 5.91 -0.78
N ILE A 62 10.15 5.77 -0.27
CA ILE A 62 11.27 5.19 -1.01
C ILE A 62 11.10 3.67 -1.14
N GLU A 63 10.76 3.00 -0.05
CA GLU A 63 10.70 1.55 0.10
C GLU A 63 9.46 0.92 -0.57
N VAL A 64 8.30 1.56 -0.45
CA VAL A 64 7.00 0.95 -0.78
C VAL A 64 6.32 1.64 -1.96
N ALA A 65 6.30 2.96 -1.98
CA ALA A 65 5.52 3.68 -2.99
C ALA A 65 6.10 3.45 -4.40
N PRO A 66 5.23 3.22 -5.39
CA PRO A 66 5.65 2.93 -6.75
C PRO A 66 6.20 4.23 -7.40
N LYS A 67 6.98 4.08 -8.48
CA LYS A 67 7.84 5.16 -9.03
C LYS A 67 7.20 5.89 -10.20
N GLU A 68 5.92 6.20 -10.09
CA GLU A 68 5.15 6.91 -11.10
C GLU A 68 5.22 8.43 -10.93
N ARG A 69 5.09 9.12 -12.06
CA ARG A 69 5.02 10.57 -12.14
C ARG A 69 3.70 11.05 -11.51
N GLY A 70 3.73 11.44 -10.24
CA GLY A 70 2.59 11.98 -9.49
C GLY A 70 2.51 11.48 -8.04
N VAL A 71 3.04 10.28 -7.75
CA VAL A 71 2.98 9.69 -6.40
C VAL A 71 3.74 10.54 -5.38
N GLY A 72 4.93 11.05 -5.74
CA GLY A 72 5.68 11.98 -4.89
C GLY A 72 4.94 13.30 -4.65
N GLU A 73 4.24 13.82 -5.65
CA GLU A 73 3.51 15.10 -5.57
C GLU A 73 2.36 15.01 -4.55
N TYR A 74 1.59 13.91 -4.55
CA TYR A 74 0.54 13.67 -3.56
C TYR A 74 1.06 13.70 -2.12
N PHE A 75 2.22 13.08 -1.87
CA PHE A 75 2.87 13.07 -0.56
C PHE A 75 3.33 14.46 -0.14
N GLU A 76 3.95 15.22 -1.07
CA GLU A 76 4.49 16.55 -0.82
C GLU A 76 3.40 17.61 -0.61
N GLU A 77 2.33 17.58 -1.41
CA GLU A 77 1.15 18.43 -1.24
C GLU A 77 0.54 18.21 0.14
N ALA A 78 0.19 16.96 0.46
CA ALA A 78 -0.44 16.60 1.73
C ALA A 78 0.47 16.91 2.94
N THR A 79 1.79 16.73 2.81
CA THR A 79 2.77 17.15 3.83
C THR A 79 2.69 18.65 4.08
N SER A 80 2.72 19.44 3.00
CA SER A 80 2.75 20.90 3.09
C SER A 80 1.46 21.46 3.69
N GLU A 81 0.32 20.93 3.27
CA GLU A 81 -0.99 21.29 3.80
C GLU A 81 -1.09 21.02 5.30
N ALA A 82 -0.77 19.80 5.75
CA ALA A 82 -0.87 19.44 7.16
C ALA A 82 0.13 20.21 8.04
N PHE A 83 1.34 20.47 7.55
CA PHE A 83 2.31 21.30 8.27
C PHE A 83 1.79 22.72 8.51
N LEU A 84 1.25 23.36 7.45
CA LEU A 84 0.69 24.70 7.53
C LEU A 84 -0.56 24.75 8.42
N GLU A 85 -1.42 23.73 8.36
CA GLU A 85 -2.61 23.62 9.20
C GLU A 85 -2.25 23.54 10.68
N MET A 86 -1.31 22.67 11.06
CA MET A 86 -0.83 22.58 12.44
C MET A 86 -0.29 23.91 12.96
N GLY A 87 0.45 24.65 12.12
CA GLY A 87 0.98 25.96 12.47
C GLY A 87 -0.10 27.05 12.64
N ARG A 88 -1.20 26.97 11.88
CA ARG A 88 -2.31 27.93 11.95
C ARG A 88 -3.24 27.67 13.12
N ASN A 89 -3.59 26.41 13.36
CA ASN A 89 -4.61 26.04 14.32
C ASN A 89 -4.06 25.88 15.74
N GLY A 90 -2.73 25.80 15.90
CA GLY A 90 -2.10 25.57 17.21
C GLY A 90 -2.49 24.23 17.81
N SER A 91 -2.86 23.26 16.97
CA SER A 91 -3.29 21.92 17.39
C SER A 91 -2.23 21.26 18.27
N GLU A 92 -2.67 20.55 19.32
CA GLU A 92 -1.76 19.81 20.18
C GLU A 92 -1.02 18.72 19.39
N CYS A 93 0.28 18.62 19.65
CA CYS A 93 1.10 17.59 19.03
C CYS A 93 0.76 16.22 19.61
N PRO A 94 0.44 15.21 18.78
CA PRO A 94 0.26 13.85 19.26
C PRO A 94 1.56 13.34 19.86
N ASP A 95 1.48 12.48 20.88
CA ASP A 95 2.66 11.81 21.40
C ASP A 95 3.26 10.87 20.34
N GLY A 96 4.57 10.62 20.46
CA GLY A 96 5.30 9.86 19.46
C GLY A 96 4.83 8.41 19.29
N ARG A 97 4.28 7.78 20.33
CA ARG A 97 3.75 6.41 20.23
C ARG A 97 2.45 6.42 19.42
N THR A 98 1.53 7.32 19.74
CA THR A 98 0.29 7.49 18.97
C THR A 98 0.59 7.79 17.50
N LEU A 99 1.56 8.66 17.21
CA LEU A 99 1.93 8.97 15.84
C LEU A 99 2.56 7.76 15.13
N ALA A 100 3.43 7.01 15.80
CA ALA A 100 4.02 5.79 15.24
C ALA A 100 2.98 4.70 14.91
N GLU A 101 1.98 4.51 15.78
CA GLU A 101 0.87 3.57 15.55
C GLU A 101 0.06 3.97 14.29
N ARG A 102 -0.19 5.28 14.09
CA ARG A 102 -0.87 5.77 12.88
C ARG A 102 -0.04 5.57 11.63
N ILE A 103 1.27 5.83 11.69
CA ILE A 103 2.20 5.59 10.58
C ILE A 103 2.19 4.12 10.17
N GLU A 104 2.16 3.21 11.14
CA GLU A 104 2.08 1.78 10.88
C GLU A 104 0.76 1.38 10.20
N GLY A 105 -0.36 1.96 10.63
CA GLY A 105 -1.65 1.76 9.95
C GLY A 105 -1.63 2.22 8.49
N VAL A 106 -1.09 3.41 8.22
CA VAL A 106 -0.94 3.93 6.85
C VAL A 106 0.05 3.10 6.04
N ARG A 107 1.12 2.56 6.64
CA ARG A 107 2.03 1.61 5.97
C ARG A 107 1.28 0.38 5.46
N GLN A 108 0.40 -0.19 6.27
CA GLN A 108 -0.41 -1.34 5.84
C GLN A 108 -1.34 -0.98 4.67
N ALA A 109 -1.99 0.19 4.75
CA ALA A 109 -2.83 0.67 3.66
C ALA A 109 -2.03 0.88 2.37
N LEU A 110 -0.83 1.45 2.46
CA LEU A 110 0.06 1.65 1.32
C LEU A 110 0.51 0.31 0.70
N LEU A 111 0.88 -0.68 1.52
CA LEU A 111 1.25 -2.02 1.03
C LEU A 111 0.11 -2.70 0.28
N GLN A 112 -1.11 -2.62 0.84
CA GLN A 112 -2.31 -3.16 0.20
C GLN A 112 -2.59 -2.46 -1.13
N ALA A 113 -2.41 -1.14 -1.20
CA ALA A 113 -2.65 -0.33 -2.38
C ALA A 113 -1.60 -0.49 -3.49
N VAL A 114 -0.46 -1.12 -3.23
CA VAL A 114 0.55 -1.45 -4.27
C VAL A 114 0.51 -2.92 -4.68
N GLY A 115 -0.46 -3.69 -4.17
CA GLY A 115 -0.58 -5.13 -4.42
C GLY A 115 0.56 -5.98 -3.81
N GLY A 116 1.35 -5.43 -2.88
CA GLY A 116 2.55 -6.04 -2.34
C GLY A 116 2.37 -6.63 -0.94
N GLN A 117 2.72 -7.92 -0.78
CA GLN A 117 2.92 -8.55 0.53
C GLN A 117 4.07 -7.89 1.32
N PRO A 118 4.00 -7.90 2.66
CA PRO A 118 4.92 -7.17 3.56
C PRO A 118 6.39 -7.59 3.50
#